data_AF-A0AAW5EJ15-F1
#
_entry.id   AF-A0AAW5EJ15-F1
#
_cell.length_a   1.000
_cell.length_b   1.000
_cell.length_c   1.000
_cell.angle_alpha   90.00
_cell.angle_beta   90.00
_cell.angle_gamma   90.00
#
_symmetry.space_group_name_H-M   'P 1'
#
loop_
_entity.id
_entity.type
_entity.pdbx_description
1 polymer ?
#
loop_
_entity_poly.entity_id
_entity_poly.type
_entity_poly.pdbx_seq_one_letter_code
_entity_poly.pdbx_strand_id
1 'polypeptide(L)' 'LILPIMNELTLAITFAVVAGIMVFISFDELLPAAKTYDKAHDSLYGLVLGMAVMAVSLILLNP' A
#
# COMPACT_ATOMS: atom_id res chain seq x y z
N LEU A 1 -23.95 8.45 17.91
CA LEU A 1 -23.71 9.89 17.65
C LEU A 1 -22.70 10.17 16.51
N ILE A 2 -21.94 9.19 15.99
CA ILE A 2 -20.97 9.36 14.88
C ILE A 2 -21.44 8.79 13.52
N LEU A 3 -22.63 8.19 13.48
CA LEU A 3 -23.18 7.50 12.30
C LEU A 3 -23.28 8.37 11.02
N PRO A 4 -23.56 9.69 11.05
CA PRO A 4 -23.62 10.49 9.82
C PRO A 4 -22.25 10.93 9.28
N ILE A 5 -21.17 10.87 10.07
CA ILE A 5 -19.81 11.22 9.60
C ILE A 5 -19.15 10.03 8.89
N MET A 6 -19.51 8.79 9.27
CA MET A 6 -19.06 7.55 8.62
C MET A 6 -19.83 7.27 7.31
N ASN A 7 -20.18 8.31 6.56
CA ASN A 7 -20.75 8.15 5.24
C ASN A 7 -19.73 7.46 4.31
N GLU A 8 -20.20 6.63 3.37
CA GLU A 8 -19.35 5.88 2.43
C GLU A 8 -18.36 6.78 1.69
N LEU A 9 -18.80 8.00 1.36
CA LEU A 9 -17.97 9.02 0.71
C LEU A 9 -16.81 9.48 1.61
N THR A 10 -17.06 9.72 2.90
CA THR A 10 -16.02 10.17 3.85
C THR A 10 -14.95 9.09 4.02
N LEU A 11 -15.39 7.84 4.18
CA LEU A 11 -14.49 6.68 4.26
C LEU A 11 -13.68 6.51 2.98
N ALA A 12 -14.31 6.58 1.81
CA ALA A 12 -13.64 6.47 0.52
C ALA A 12 -12.57 7.57 0.35
N ILE A 13 -12.88 8.82 0.71
CA ILE A 13 -11.93 9.93 0.63
C ILE A 13 -10.78 9.73 1.62
N THR A 14 -11.04 9.39 2.88
CA THR A 14 -9.98 9.17 3.87
C THR A 14 -9.08 8.00 3.48
N PHE A 15 -9.64 6.87 3.04
CA PHE A 15 -8.85 5.74 2.57
C PHE A 15 -8.04 6.08 1.33
N ALA A 16 -8.59 6.85 0.38
CA ALA A 16 -7.86 7.30 -0.80
C ALA A 16 -6.66 8.20 -0.41
N VAL A 17 -6.85 9.13 0.52
CA VAL A 17 -5.78 10.01 1.02
C VAL A 17 -4.70 9.20 1.72
N VAL A 18 -5.07 8.29 2.64
CA VAL A 18 -4.12 7.45 3.37
C VAL A 18 -3.36 6.53 2.41
N ALA A 19 -4.05 5.90 1.46
CA ALA A 19 -3.43 5.06 0.43
C ALA A 19 -2.42 5.86 -0.41
N GLY A 20 -2.78 7.08 -0.82
CA GLY A 20 -1.88 7.95 -1.58
C GLY A 20 -0.60 8.33 -0.82
N ILE A 21 -0.73 8.71 0.46
CA ILE A 21 0.41 9.06 1.31
C ILE A 21 1.33 7.85 1.51
N MET A 22 0.78 6.67 1.78
CA MET A 22 1.57 5.44 1.99
C MET A 22 2.34 5.04 0.73
N VAL A 23 1.72 5.19 -0.45
CA VAL A 23 2.39 4.95 -1.74
C VAL A 23 3.53 5.95 -1.92
N PHE A 24 3.29 7.24 -1.69
CA PHE A 24 4.32 8.28 -1.82
C PHE A 24 5.53 7.99 -0.92
N ILE A 25 5.31 7.75 0.38
CA ILE A 25 6.40 7.42 1.34
C ILE A 25 7.14 6.15 0.92
N SER A 26 6.43 5.13 0.42
CA SER A 26 7.05 3.87 -0.01
C SER A 26 8.01 4.05 -1.19
N PHE A 27 7.64 4.90 -2.16
CA PHE A 27 8.48 5.17 -3.33
C PHE A 27 9.59 6.19 -3.06
N ASP A 28 9.33 7.24 -2.30
CA ASP A 28 10.28 8.34 -2.10
C ASP A 28 11.26 8.10 -0.94
N GLU A 29 10.87 7.33 0.07
CA GLU A 29 11.69 7.15 1.27
C GLU A 29 12.11 5.68 1.44
N LEU A 30 11.16 4.73 1.39
CA LEU A 30 11.46 3.32 1.61
C LEU A 30 12.22 2.68 0.45
N LEU A 31 11.91 3.01 -0.81
CA LEU A 31 12.61 2.47 -1.98
C LEU A 31 14.07 2.94 -2.08
N PRO A 32 14.42 4.23 -1.92
CA PRO A 32 15.82 4.65 -1.87
C PRO A 32 16.54 4.20 -0.60
N ALA A 33 15.86 4.11 0.56
CA ALA A 33 16.42 3.49 1.76
C ALA A 33 16.74 2.01 1.51
N ALA A 34 15.84 1.26 0.88
CA ALA A 34 16.08 -0.14 0.53
C ALA A 34 17.25 -0.26 -0.45
N LYS A 35 17.34 0.60 -1.47
CA LYS A 35 18.45 0.61 -2.44
C LYS A 35 19.80 1.00 -1.83
N THR A 36 19.82 1.81 -0.77
CA THR A 36 21.05 2.21 -0.07
C THR A 36 21.51 1.16 0.95
N TYR A 37 20.58 0.39 1.53
CA TYR A 37 20.87 -0.76 2.38
C TYR A 37 21.18 -2.04 1.59
N ASP A 38 20.65 -2.17 0.37
CA ASP A 38 20.72 -3.38 -0.45
C ASP A 38 21.80 -3.26 -1.54
N LYS A 39 22.93 -3.98 -1.36
CA LYS A 39 24.03 -4.01 -2.34
C LYS A 39 23.69 -4.81 -3.61
N ALA A 40 22.53 -5.47 -3.70
CA ALA A 40 22.15 -6.28 -4.86
C ALA A 40 20.63 -6.50 -4.97
N HIS A 41 19.88 -5.57 -5.59
CA HIS A 41 18.60 -5.75 -6.33
C HIS A 41 17.42 -6.54 -5.69
N ASP A 42 17.53 -7.11 -4.50
CA ASP A 42 16.58 -8.04 -3.87
C ASP A 42 15.37 -7.31 -3.28
N SER A 43 15.55 -6.05 -2.88
CA SER A 43 14.47 -5.21 -2.33
C SER A 43 13.28 -5.02 -3.27
N LEU A 44 13.53 -4.90 -4.58
CA LEU A 44 12.46 -4.81 -5.59
C LEU A 44 11.71 -6.14 -5.73
N TYR A 45 12.41 -7.27 -5.57
CA TYR A 45 11.80 -8.59 -5.64
C TYR A 45 10.83 -8.82 -4.47
N GLY A 46 11.19 -8.35 -3.27
CA GLY A 46 10.31 -8.35 -2.10
C GLY A 46 9.06 -7.47 -2.28
N LEU A 47 9.21 -6.29 -2.88
CA LEU A 47 8.08 -5.41 -3.22
C LEU A 47 7.10 -6.09 -4.20
N VAL A 48 7.63 -6.67 -5.29
CA VAL A 48 6.83 -7.35 -6.31
C VAL A 48 6.14 -8.60 -5.73
N LEU A 49 6.84 -9.38 -4.91
CA LEU A 49 6.25 -10.52 -4.19
C LEU A 49 5.12 -10.09 -3.25
N GLY A 50 5.32 -9.01 -2.48
CA GLY A 50 4.28 -8.47 -1.59
C GLY A 50 3.01 -8.06 -2.34
N MET A 51 3.18 -7.37 -3.47
CA MET A 51 2.05 -7.01 -4.35
C MET A 51 1.36 -8.24 -4.95
N ALA A 52 2.13 -9.27 -5.35
CA ALA A 52 1.59 -10.52 -5.86
C ALA A 52 0.77 -11.27 -4.81
N VAL A 53 1.28 -11.39 -3.57
CA VAL A 53 0.55 -12.02 -2.45
C VAL A 53 -0.73 -11.27 -2.13
N MET A 54 -0.71 -9.94 -2.14
CA MET A 54 -1.91 -9.12 -1.94
C MET A 54 -2.95 -9.36 -3.04
N ALA A 55 -2.55 -9.37 -4.32
CA ALA A 55 -3.45 -9.63 -5.44
C ALA A 55 -4.07 -11.04 -5.37
N VAL A 56 -3.27 -12.06 -5.06
CA VAL A 56 -3.74 -13.45 -4.89
C VAL A 56 -4.73 -13.54 -3.72
N SER A 57 -4.45 -12.84 -2.61
CA SER A 57 -5.34 -12.81 -1.45
C SER A 57 -6.70 -12.19 -1.80
N LEU A 58 -6.73 -11.09 -2.57
CA LEU A 58 -7.98 -10.48 -3.00
C LEU A 58 -8.79 -11.41 -3.92
N ILE A 59 -8.14 -12.11 -4.85
CA ILE A 59 -8.80 -13.07 -5.76
C ILE A 59 -9.39 -14.25 -4.97
N LEU A 60 -8.69 -14.75 -3.95
CA LEU A 60 -9.17 -15.87 -3.14
C LEU A 60 -10.25 -15.48 -2.13
N LEU A 61 -10.17 -14.28 -1.55
CA LEU A 61 -11.08 -13.82 -0.49
C LEU A 61 -12.35 -13.17 -1.06
N ASN A 62 -12.30 -12.65 -2.29
CA ASN A 62 -13.44 -12.05 -3.00
C ASN A 62 -13.66 -12.76 -4.36
N PRO A 63 -14.35 -13.92 -4.39
CA PRO A 63 -14.82 -14.52 -5.64
C PRO A 63 -15.93 -13.72 -6.30
#